data_AF-A0A1A7ZIW3-F1
#
_entry.id   AF-A0A1A7ZIW3-F1
#
_cell.length_a   1.000
_cell.length_b   1.000
_cell.length_c   1.000
_cell.angle_alpha   90.00
_cell.angle_beta   90.00
_cell.angle_gamma   90.00
#
_symmetry.space_group_name_H-M   'P 1'
#
loop_
_entity.id
_entity.type
_entity.pdbx_description
1 polymer ?
#
loop_
_entity_poly.entity_id
_entity_poly.type
_entity_poly.pdbx_seq_one_letter_code
_entity_poly.pdbx_strand_id
1 'polypeptide(L)'
;MSFVQYSDLIQDGDVIIVYLGHNSVMPVKVQHGAQTQTRYGVIRHSTQLIGQSYGSKVTCSKGGWVQVLHPTPELWTVALPHRTQILYTTDISIIAMMLELKPGSIVCESGTGSGSLSHAILRTIAPSGHLHTVEFHEQRALKVAEEFKEHRVDHLVTVRNQDVCKDGFGVTGVADAVFLDIPSPWEAVKHAKVALKKH
;
A
#
# COMPACT_ATOMS: atom_id res chain seq x y z
N MET A 1 8.64 -0.49 10.89
CA MET A 1 8.61 0.47 9.76
C MET A 1 7.33 1.29 9.74
N SER A 2 7.26 2.24 8.81
CA SER A 2 6.04 2.38 8.00
C SER A 2 6.42 2.59 6.52
N PHE A 3 5.44 2.54 5.62
CA PHE A 3 5.62 2.91 4.22
C PHE A 3 5.88 4.41 3.98
N VAL A 4 5.74 5.23 5.03
CA VAL A 4 5.84 6.69 4.97
C VAL A 4 7.09 7.24 5.67
N GLN A 5 7.86 6.39 6.36
CA GLN A 5 9.09 6.78 7.04
C GLN A 5 10.10 5.61 7.05
N TYR A 6 11.35 5.91 6.72
CA TYR A 6 12.44 4.94 6.80
C TYR A 6 12.81 4.61 8.25
N SER A 7 13.25 3.36 8.44
CA SER A 7 13.83 2.86 9.68
C SER A 7 15.09 2.06 9.35
N ASP A 8 16.08 2.08 10.25
CA ASP A 8 17.37 1.42 10.01
C ASP A 8 17.31 -0.08 10.28
N LEU A 9 16.61 -0.48 11.34
CA LEU A 9 16.56 -1.86 11.84
C LEU A 9 15.17 -2.47 11.68
N ILE A 10 15.15 -3.75 11.35
CA ILE A 10 13.93 -4.56 11.29
C ILE A 10 13.44 -4.84 12.71
N GLN A 11 12.15 -4.59 12.96
CA GLN A 11 11.51 -4.83 14.25
C GLN A 11 10.47 -5.97 14.18
N ASP A 12 9.93 -6.36 15.33
CA ASP A 12 8.78 -7.26 15.37
C ASP A 12 7.51 -6.56 14.84
N GLY A 13 6.68 -7.30 14.10
CA GLY A 13 5.47 -6.78 13.45
C GLY A 13 5.72 -6.03 12.14
N ASP A 14 6.97 -5.92 11.70
CA ASP A 14 7.35 -5.22 10.48
C ASP A 14 7.01 -6.04 9.21
N VAL A 15 6.37 -5.46 8.20
CA VAL A 15 6.23 -6.04 6.84
C VAL A 15 7.43 -5.68 5.95
N ILE A 16 8.36 -6.61 5.79
CA ILE A 16 9.57 -6.43 4.98
C ILE A 16 9.40 -6.98 3.57
N ILE A 17 10.28 -6.58 2.65
CA ILE A 17 10.36 -7.19 1.31
C ILE A 17 11.58 -8.11 1.25
N VAL A 18 11.35 -9.40 1.07
CA VAL A 18 12.41 -10.38 0.80
C VAL A 18 12.65 -10.45 -0.70
N TYR A 19 13.82 -10.00 -1.13
CA TYR A 19 14.26 -10.08 -2.53
C TYR A 19 14.88 -11.45 -2.79
N LEU A 20 14.19 -12.27 -3.58
CA LEU A 20 14.60 -13.61 -3.97
C LEU A 20 15.31 -13.63 -5.34
N GLY A 21 15.19 -12.56 -6.13
CA GLY A 21 15.83 -12.40 -7.43
C GLY A 21 15.04 -11.46 -8.34
N HIS A 22 15.51 -11.28 -9.56
CA HIS A 22 15.00 -10.24 -10.48
C HIS A 22 13.47 -10.24 -10.66
N ASN A 23 12.86 -11.42 -10.74
CA ASN A 23 11.42 -11.57 -10.97
C ASN A 23 10.67 -12.07 -9.72
N SER A 24 11.30 -12.03 -8.54
CA SER A 24 10.71 -12.63 -7.34
C SER A 24 11.04 -11.81 -6.11
N VAL A 25 10.01 -11.13 -5.63
CA VAL A 25 9.97 -10.42 -4.36
C VAL A 25 8.81 -10.98 -3.55
N MET A 26 8.97 -11.03 -2.23
CA MET A 26 7.96 -11.58 -1.33
C MET A 26 7.78 -10.64 -0.14
N PRO A 27 6.56 -10.18 0.15
CA PRO A 27 6.30 -9.45 1.39
C PRO A 27 6.22 -10.44 2.55
N VAL A 28 6.86 -10.12 3.67
CA VAL A 28 6.91 -10.98 4.85
C VAL A 28 6.62 -10.15 6.10
N LYS A 29 5.59 -10.53 6.86
CA LYS A 29 5.35 -10.00 8.20
C LYS A 29 6.31 -10.66 9.19
N VAL A 30 7.21 -9.87 9.76
CA VAL A 30 8.18 -10.30 10.77
C VAL A 30 7.44 -10.50 12.08
N GLN A 31 7.69 -11.66 12.70
CA GLN A 31 7.03 -12.09 13.92
C GLN A 31 8.01 -12.95 14.72
N HIS A 32 8.11 -12.71 16.02
CA HIS A 32 8.94 -13.50 16.90
C HIS A 32 8.52 -14.98 16.87
N GLY A 33 9.50 -15.88 16.73
CA GLY A 33 9.30 -17.33 16.64
C GLY A 33 8.86 -17.84 15.27
N ALA A 34 8.44 -16.96 14.36
CA ALA A 34 8.01 -17.34 13.03
C ALA A 34 9.17 -17.67 12.09
N GLN A 35 8.84 -18.39 11.02
CA GLN A 35 9.78 -18.82 9.99
C GLN A 35 9.16 -18.61 8.62
N THR A 36 9.97 -18.15 7.66
CA THR A 36 9.57 -18.04 6.25
C THR A 36 10.37 -19.03 5.41
N GLN A 37 9.65 -19.80 4.60
CA GLN A 37 10.24 -20.74 3.64
C GLN A 37 10.53 -20.02 2.33
N THR A 38 11.74 -20.22 1.81
CA THR A 38 12.13 -19.72 0.49
C THR A 38 12.78 -20.83 -0.32
N ARG A 39 12.95 -20.61 -1.63
CA ARG A 39 13.73 -21.51 -2.49
C ARG A 39 15.19 -21.67 -2.04
N TYR A 40 15.72 -20.72 -1.27
CA TYR A 40 17.09 -20.73 -0.74
C TYR A 40 17.21 -21.33 0.67
N GLY A 41 16.09 -21.75 1.27
CA GLY A 41 16.02 -22.31 2.62
C GLY A 41 15.13 -21.50 3.56
N VAL A 42 15.18 -21.85 4.83
CA VAL A 42 14.38 -21.23 5.90
C VAL A 42 15.05 -19.95 6.39
N ILE A 43 14.24 -18.92 6.61
CA ILE A 43 14.60 -17.69 7.34
C ILE A 43 13.89 -17.72 8.69
N ARG A 44 14.65 -17.73 9.80
CA ARG A 44 14.11 -17.64 11.16
C ARG A 44 14.03 -16.19 11.58
N HIS A 45 12.82 -15.70 11.86
CA HIS A 45 12.59 -14.27 12.06
C HIS A 45 13.34 -13.71 13.28
N SER A 46 13.26 -14.40 14.43
CA SER A 46 13.87 -13.93 15.68
C SER A 46 15.38 -13.76 15.62
N THR A 47 16.09 -14.65 14.91
CA THR A 47 17.57 -14.67 14.93
C THR A 47 18.19 -14.09 13.67
N GLN A 48 17.44 -13.97 12.57
CA GLN A 48 17.98 -13.60 11.27
C GLN A 48 17.34 -12.35 10.67
N LEU A 49 16.23 -11.86 11.23
CA LEU A 49 15.55 -10.64 10.75
C LEU A 49 15.53 -9.56 11.83
N ILE A 50 14.96 -9.85 12.99
CA ILE A 50 14.78 -8.84 14.05
C ILE A 50 16.15 -8.31 14.51
N GLY A 51 16.29 -6.98 14.51
CA GLY A 51 17.52 -6.28 14.85
C GLY A 51 18.54 -6.17 13.72
N GLN A 52 18.31 -6.80 12.56
CA GLN A 52 19.16 -6.62 11.37
C GLN A 52 18.82 -5.31 10.65
N SER A 53 19.83 -4.72 10.01
CA SER A 53 19.61 -3.53 9.19
C SER A 53 18.90 -3.88 7.88
N TYR A 54 18.02 -3.00 7.41
CA TYR A 54 17.51 -3.12 6.04
C TYR A 54 18.64 -3.05 5.01
N GLY A 55 18.49 -3.76 3.89
CA GLY A 55 19.51 -3.95 2.87
C GLY A 55 20.48 -5.11 3.14
N SER A 56 20.42 -5.71 4.33
CA SER A 56 21.32 -6.80 4.71
C SER A 56 21.12 -8.07 3.88
N LYS A 57 22.21 -8.80 3.70
CA LYS A 57 22.22 -10.16 3.16
C LYS A 57 21.94 -11.15 4.30
N VAL A 58 20.88 -11.94 4.16
CA VAL A 58 20.47 -12.94 5.15
C VAL A 58 20.70 -14.35 4.59
N THR A 59 21.59 -15.10 5.22
CA THR A 59 21.88 -16.50 4.87
C THR A 59 20.76 -17.43 5.35
N CYS A 60 20.19 -18.22 4.46
CA CYS A 60 19.13 -19.18 4.74
C CYS A 60 19.69 -20.55 5.15
N SER A 61 18.84 -21.44 5.68
CA SER A 61 19.28 -22.74 6.23
C SER A 61 20.01 -23.69 5.24
N LYS A 62 19.81 -23.54 3.92
CA LYS A 62 20.47 -24.38 2.89
C LYS A 62 21.78 -23.77 2.36
N GLY A 63 22.30 -22.72 2.99
CA GLY A 63 23.50 -21.99 2.56
C GLY A 63 23.28 -20.95 1.45
N GLY A 64 22.09 -20.93 0.84
CA GLY A 64 21.65 -19.83 -0.03
C GLY A 64 21.37 -18.55 0.77
N TRP A 65 21.10 -17.44 0.09
CA TRP A 65 20.89 -16.14 0.74
C TRP A 65 19.84 -15.30 0.04
N VAL A 66 19.30 -14.33 0.77
CA VAL A 66 18.35 -13.33 0.29
C VAL A 66 18.78 -11.94 0.73
N GLN A 67 18.21 -10.91 0.11
CA GLN A 67 18.28 -9.54 0.64
C GLN A 67 16.94 -9.17 1.29
N VAL A 68 17.01 -8.46 2.41
CA VAL A 68 15.84 -7.95 3.12
C VAL A 68 15.77 -6.45 2.93
N LEU A 69 14.73 -5.97 2.26
CA LEU A 69 14.59 -4.57 1.84
C LEU A 69 13.51 -3.87 2.66
N HIS A 70 13.72 -2.57 2.89
CA HIS A 70 12.69 -1.73 3.48
C HIS A 70 11.51 -1.64 2.49
N PRO A 71 10.26 -1.76 2.95
CA PRO A 71 9.13 -1.66 2.05
C PRO A 71 9.03 -0.25 1.45
N THR A 72 8.69 -0.20 0.17
CA THR A 72 8.24 1.01 -0.53
C THR A 72 6.99 0.67 -1.33
N PRO A 73 6.13 1.66 -1.67
CA PRO A 73 4.99 1.43 -2.56
C PRO A 73 5.34 0.75 -3.89
N GLU A 74 6.52 1.02 -4.47
CA GLU A 74 6.98 0.37 -5.70
C GLU A 74 7.28 -1.11 -5.47
N LEU A 75 8.03 -1.45 -4.42
CA LEU A 75 8.33 -2.84 -4.09
C LEU A 75 7.06 -3.60 -3.70
N TRP A 76 6.16 -2.95 -2.97
CA TRP A 76 4.86 -3.51 -2.61
C TRP A 76 3.98 -3.76 -3.83
N THR A 77 3.95 -2.83 -4.79
CA THR A 77 3.19 -3.01 -6.04
C THR A 77 3.58 -4.28 -6.80
N VAL A 78 4.86 -4.64 -6.76
CA VAL A 78 5.34 -5.89 -7.41
C VAL A 78 5.11 -7.13 -6.53
N ALA A 79 5.01 -6.96 -5.21
CA ALA A 79 5.00 -8.05 -4.23
C ALA A 79 3.62 -8.39 -3.66
N LEU A 80 2.65 -7.48 -3.76
CA LEU A 80 1.38 -7.58 -3.07
C LEU A 80 0.53 -8.78 -3.52
N PRO A 81 -0.33 -9.34 -2.65
CA PRO A 81 -1.27 -10.37 -3.05
C PRO A 81 -2.35 -9.78 -3.98
N HIS A 82 -2.31 -10.12 -5.26
CA HIS A 82 -3.28 -9.66 -6.24
C HIS A 82 -4.70 -10.17 -5.91
N ARG A 83 -5.63 -9.24 -5.73
CA ARG A 83 -7.08 -9.50 -5.63
C ARG A 83 -7.85 -8.96 -6.83
N THR A 84 -7.22 -8.05 -7.56
CA THR A 84 -7.73 -7.36 -8.74
C THR A 84 -6.58 -7.16 -9.73
N GLN A 85 -6.90 -6.72 -10.93
CA GLN A 85 -5.91 -6.00 -11.73
C GLN A 85 -5.45 -4.75 -10.96
N ILE A 86 -4.17 -4.41 -11.07
CA ILE A 86 -3.59 -3.24 -10.41
C ILE A 86 -2.93 -2.32 -11.44
N LEU A 87 -2.74 -1.07 -11.04
CA LEU A 87 -1.84 -0.14 -11.71
C LEU A 87 -0.40 -0.44 -11.29
N TYR A 88 0.53 -0.27 -12.23
CA TYR A 88 1.96 -0.38 -11.95
C TYR A 88 2.61 0.99 -11.85
N THR A 89 3.86 1.02 -11.39
CA THR A 89 4.60 2.25 -11.07
C THR A 89 4.60 3.30 -12.18
N THR A 90 4.63 2.89 -13.45
CA THR A 90 4.60 3.82 -14.59
C THR A 90 3.34 4.69 -14.57
N ASP A 91 2.16 4.07 -14.55
CA ASP A 91 0.89 4.80 -14.55
C ASP A 91 0.71 5.57 -13.24
N ILE A 92 1.05 4.94 -12.10
CA ILE A 92 0.99 5.56 -10.77
C ILE A 92 1.81 6.85 -10.73
N SER A 93 3.00 6.86 -11.32
CA SER A 93 3.88 8.05 -11.33
C SER A 93 3.26 9.21 -12.10
N ILE A 94 2.63 8.94 -13.24
CA ILE A 94 1.94 9.94 -14.06
C ILE A 94 0.69 10.43 -13.33
N ILE A 95 -0.11 9.53 -12.76
CA ILE A 95 -1.31 9.89 -11.99
C ILE A 95 -0.95 10.81 -10.83
N ALA A 96 0.05 10.44 -10.02
CA ALA A 96 0.46 11.23 -8.88
C ALA A 96 0.92 12.64 -9.28
N MET A 97 1.69 12.74 -10.38
CA MET A 97 2.16 14.01 -10.94
C MET A 97 1.00 14.86 -11.47
N MET A 98 0.12 14.29 -12.30
CA MET A 98 -0.95 15.01 -12.99
C MET A 98 -2.12 15.39 -12.06
N LEU A 99 -2.29 14.67 -10.95
CA LEU A 99 -3.21 15.05 -9.87
C LEU A 99 -2.57 16.02 -8.86
N GLU A 100 -1.34 16.45 -9.09
CA GLU A 100 -0.59 17.38 -8.24
C GLU A 100 -0.50 16.92 -6.77
N LEU A 101 -0.40 15.60 -6.56
CA LEU A 101 -0.36 15.02 -5.22
C LEU A 101 0.92 15.45 -4.50
N LYS A 102 0.77 15.92 -3.27
CA LYS A 102 1.86 16.41 -2.43
C LYS A 102 1.50 16.23 -0.95
N PRO A 103 2.48 16.39 -0.02
CA PRO A 103 2.19 16.36 1.40
C PRO A 103 1.04 17.31 1.76
N GLY A 104 0.03 16.80 2.47
CA GLY A 104 -1.17 17.56 2.83
C GLY A 104 -2.35 17.44 1.86
N SER A 105 -2.19 16.85 0.68
CA SER A 105 -3.31 16.62 -0.24
C SER A 105 -4.37 15.69 0.38
N ILE A 106 -5.64 16.08 0.25
CA ILE A 106 -6.78 15.19 0.56
C ILE A 106 -7.25 14.56 -0.75
N VAL A 107 -7.22 13.23 -0.83
CA VAL A 107 -7.48 12.50 -2.08
C VAL A 107 -8.68 11.59 -1.90
N CYS A 108 -9.53 11.53 -2.92
CA CYS A 108 -10.59 10.53 -3.04
C CYS A 108 -10.23 9.48 -4.09
N GLU A 109 -10.38 8.20 -3.77
CA GLU A 109 -10.06 7.08 -4.67
C GLU A 109 -11.25 6.10 -4.72
N SER A 110 -11.56 5.56 -5.90
CA SER A 110 -12.43 4.39 -6.05
C SER A 110 -12.14 3.70 -7.37
N GLY A 111 -11.98 2.38 -7.48
CA GLY A 111 -12.01 1.37 -6.41
C GLY A 111 -10.67 1.21 -5.70
N THR A 112 -10.69 0.84 -4.42
CA THR A 112 -9.45 0.54 -3.68
C THR A 112 -8.73 -0.70 -4.23
N GLY A 113 -9.47 -1.72 -4.67
CA GLY A 113 -8.92 -2.93 -5.29
C GLY A 113 -7.90 -3.66 -4.41
N SER A 114 -6.68 -3.80 -4.92
CA SER A 114 -5.56 -4.42 -4.18
C SER A 114 -4.67 -3.42 -3.44
N GLY A 115 -5.01 -2.12 -3.45
CA GLY A 115 -4.30 -1.09 -2.69
C GLY A 115 -2.95 -0.66 -3.25
N SER A 116 -2.60 -0.99 -4.50
CA SER A 116 -1.33 -0.58 -5.12
C SER A 116 -1.19 0.94 -5.21
N LEU A 117 -2.16 1.59 -5.88
CA LEU A 117 -2.19 3.05 -5.99
C LEU A 117 -2.36 3.70 -4.61
N SER A 118 -3.21 3.13 -3.75
CA SER A 118 -3.44 3.65 -2.40
C SER A 118 -2.14 3.80 -1.60
N HIS A 119 -1.24 2.82 -1.63
CA HIS A 119 0.06 2.93 -0.94
C HIS A 119 0.94 4.04 -1.51
N ALA A 120 0.91 4.24 -2.83
CA ALA A 120 1.65 5.32 -3.48
C ALA A 120 1.08 6.69 -3.12
N ILE A 121 -0.25 6.83 -3.09
CA ILE A 121 -0.94 8.04 -2.62
C ILE A 121 -0.56 8.32 -1.16
N LEU A 122 -0.69 7.33 -0.28
CA LEU A 122 -0.43 7.50 1.17
C LEU A 122 0.97 8.03 1.45
N ARG A 123 1.99 7.49 0.78
CA ARG A 123 3.35 8.02 0.87
C ARG A 123 3.45 9.46 0.39
N THR A 124 2.83 9.79 -0.74
CA THR A 124 2.95 11.12 -1.34
C THR A 124 2.25 12.20 -0.51
N ILE A 125 1.13 11.86 0.14
CA ILE A 125 0.32 12.82 0.90
C ILE A 125 0.71 12.93 2.38
N ALA A 126 1.45 11.96 2.92
CA ALA A 126 1.97 12.00 4.28
C ALA A 126 2.85 13.24 4.53
N PRO A 127 2.93 13.76 5.77
CA PRO A 127 2.28 13.26 6.98
C PRO A 127 0.90 13.90 7.27
N SER A 128 0.50 14.92 6.50
CA SER A 128 -0.64 15.78 6.84
C SER A 128 -1.83 15.66 5.88
N GLY A 129 -1.74 14.83 4.84
CA GLY A 129 -2.85 14.54 3.92
C GLY A 129 -3.74 13.42 4.42
N HIS A 130 -4.81 13.13 3.67
CA HIS A 130 -5.72 12.02 3.98
C HIS A 130 -6.31 11.40 2.72
N LEU A 131 -6.40 10.07 2.68
CA LEU A 131 -7.02 9.32 1.60
C LEU A 131 -8.43 8.84 2.01
N HIS A 132 -9.44 9.21 1.24
CA HIS A 132 -10.77 8.63 1.31
C HIS A 132 -10.95 7.64 0.15
N THR A 133 -10.82 6.34 0.43
CA THR A 133 -10.93 5.31 -0.60
C THR A 133 -12.24 4.52 -0.45
N VAL A 134 -12.84 4.15 -1.58
CA VAL A 134 -14.11 3.41 -1.65
C VAL A 134 -13.90 2.08 -2.36
N GLU A 135 -14.41 0.99 -1.77
CA GLU A 135 -14.43 -0.33 -2.38
C GLU A 135 -15.78 -1.00 -2.11
N PHE A 136 -16.56 -1.23 -3.16
CA PHE A 136 -17.91 -1.77 -3.02
C PHE A 136 -17.93 -3.25 -2.56
N HIS A 137 -16.86 -4.01 -2.82
CA HIS A 137 -16.79 -5.42 -2.44
C HIS A 137 -16.26 -5.58 -1.01
N GLU A 138 -17.14 -5.98 -0.09
CA GLU A 138 -16.90 -6.03 1.35
C GLU A 138 -15.61 -6.75 1.74
N GLN A 139 -15.37 -7.96 1.22
CA GLN A 139 -14.17 -8.72 1.54
C GLN A 139 -12.87 -8.01 1.13
N ARG A 140 -12.88 -7.26 0.03
CA ARG A 140 -11.70 -6.49 -0.42
C ARG A 140 -11.51 -5.26 0.45
N ALA A 141 -12.60 -4.56 0.78
CA ALA A 141 -12.56 -3.41 1.68
C ALA A 141 -12.02 -3.78 3.07
N LEU A 142 -12.47 -4.92 3.62
CA LEU A 142 -11.96 -5.44 4.90
C LEU A 142 -10.48 -5.81 4.79
N LYS A 143 -10.08 -6.51 3.73
CA LYS A 143 -8.69 -6.96 3.57
C LYS A 143 -7.71 -5.81 3.42
N VAL A 144 -8.04 -4.80 2.62
CA VAL A 144 -7.15 -3.65 2.43
C VAL A 144 -7.10 -2.77 3.68
N ALA A 145 -8.20 -2.65 4.44
CA ALA A 145 -8.21 -1.97 5.72
C ALA A 145 -7.32 -2.67 6.76
N GLU A 146 -7.28 -4.01 6.76
CA GLU A 146 -6.33 -4.78 7.59
C GLU A 146 -4.88 -4.50 7.16
N GLU A 147 -4.59 -4.54 5.86
CA GLU A 147 -3.24 -4.24 5.34
C GLU A 147 -2.78 -2.83 5.73
N PHE A 148 -3.65 -1.81 5.64
CA PHE A 148 -3.29 -0.45 6.08
C PHE A 148 -2.94 -0.37 7.57
N LYS A 149 -3.62 -1.15 8.43
CA LYS A 149 -3.28 -1.24 9.86
C LYS A 149 -1.96 -1.97 10.07
N GLU A 150 -1.76 -3.11 9.40
CA GLU A 150 -0.50 -3.85 9.49
C GLU A 150 0.70 -3.03 9.01
N HIS A 151 0.49 -2.17 8.02
CA HIS A 151 1.51 -1.29 7.45
C HIS A 151 1.65 0.05 8.20
N ARG A 152 0.86 0.25 9.26
CA ARG A 152 0.85 1.43 10.13
C ARG A 152 0.60 2.74 9.37
N VAL A 153 -0.30 2.70 8.39
CA VAL A 153 -0.73 3.86 7.57
C VAL A 153 -2.23 4.13 7.65
N ASP A 154 -2.96 3.38 8.47
CA ASP A 154 -4.40 3.50 8.69
C ASP A 154 -4.84 4.88 9.21
N HIS A 155 -3.96 5.59 9.91
CA HIS A 155 -4.20 6.97 10.36
C HIS A 155 -4.29 7.99 9.21
N LEU A 156 -3.82 7.66 8.00
CA LEU A 156 -3.87 8.53 6.81
C LEU A 156 -4.98 8.13 5.83
N VAL A 157 -5.79 7.10 6.13
CA VAL A 157 -6.76 6.55 5.19
C VAL A 157 -8.08 6.18 5.85
N THR A 158 -9.18 6.42 5.15
CA THR A 158 -10.50 5.90 5.49
C THR A 158 -11.01 5.06 4.32
N VAL A 159 -11.22 3.78 4.57
CA VAL A 159 -11.83 2.84 3.63
C VAL A 159 -13.34 2.81 3.87
N ARG A 160 -14.14 3.04 2.82
CA ARG A 160 -15.61 2.90 2.88
C ARG A 160 -16.07 1.77 1.98
N ASN A 161 -16.89 0.87 2.54
CA ASN A 161 -17.54 -0.17 1.77
C ASN A 161 -18.90 0.32 1.25
N GLN A 162 -18.92 0.87 0.04
CA GLN A 162 -20.12 1.41 -0.59
C GLN A 162 -19.96 1.52 -2.11
N ASP A 163 -21.04 1.81 -2.82
CA ASP A 163 -21.04 2.02 -4.27
C ASP A 163 -20.81 3.50 -4.60
N VAL A 164 -19.62 3.85 -5.11
CA VAL A 164 -19.28 5.24 -5.41
C VAL A 164 -20.19 5.88 -6.47
N CYS A 165 -20.81 5.09 -7.36
CA CYS A 165 -21.70 5.61 -8.40
C CYS A 165 -23.09 6.00 -7.85
N LYS A 166 -23.46 5.45 -6.68
CA LYS A 166 -24.74 5.72 -6.00
C LYS A 166 -24.55 6.68 -4.83
N ASP A 167 -23.59 6.37 -3.97
CA ASP A 167 -23.42 6.98 -2.65
C ASP A 167 -22.26 7.99 -2.60
N GLY A 168 -21.42 8.03 -3.64
CA GLY A 168 -20.24 8.87 -3.72
C GLY A 168 -19.13 8.46 -2.74
N PHE A 169 -18.26 9.42 -2.41
CA PHE A 169 -17.05 9.18 -1.59
C PHE A 169 -17.28 9.30 -0.08
N GLY A 170 -18.50 9.65 0.36
CA GLY A 170 -18.81 9.91 1.77
C GLY A 170 -18.17 11.19 2.33
N VAL A 171 -17.71 12.09 1.46
CA VAL A 171 -17.17 13.41 1.81
C VAL A 171 -17.63 14.45 0.79
N THR A 172 -17.58 15.73 1.15
CA THR A 172 -18.08 16.83 0.30
C THR A 172 -17.21 18.06 0.47
N GLY A 173 -16.71 18.63 -0.63
CA GLY A 173 -15.97 19.89 -0.61
C GLY A 173 -14.62 19.84 0.08
N VAL A 174 -14.00 18.66 0.22
CA VAL A 174 -12.75 18.48 0.98
C VAL A 174 -11.58 17.96 0.15
N ALA A 175 -11.81 17.32 -0.99
CA ALA A 175 -10.75 16.68 -1.75
C ALA A 175 -10.02 17.69 -2.67
N ASP A 176 -8.69 17.58 -2.72
CA ASP A 176 -7.83 18.26 -3.69
C ASP A 176 -7.77 17.48 -5.01
N ALA A 177 -7.89 16.15 -4.95
CA ALA A 177 -7.84 15.26 -6.11
C ALA A 177 -8.83 14.10 -6.00
N VAL A 178 -9.27 13.59 -7.15
CA VAL A 178 -10.11 12.39 -7.28
C VAL A 178 -9.48 11.46 -8.31
N PHE A 179 -9.40 10.17 -7.98
CA PHE A 179 -9.01 9.12 -8.91
C PHE A 179 -10.11 8.05 -9.02
N LEU A 180 -10.40 7.62 -10.26
CA LEU A 180 -11.43 6.63 -10.57
C LEU A 180 -10.85 5.46 -11.39
N ASP A 181 -10.77 4.28 -10.79
CA ASP A 181 -10.51 2.99 -11.43
C ASP A 181 -11.69 2.05 -11.12
N ILE A 182 -12.77 2.22 -11.89
CA ILE A 182 -14.01 1.46 -11.81
C ILE A 182 -14.55 1.20 -13.22
N PRO A 183 -15.43 0.21 -13.44
CA PRO A 183 -15.96 -0.10 -14.77
C PRO A 183 -16.79 1.02 -15.41
N SER A 184 -17.45 1.86 -14.61
CA SER A 184 -18.38 2.90 -15.09
C SER A 184 -18.07 4.26 -14.48
N PRO A 185 -16.88 4.84 -14.73
CA PRO A 185 -16.42 6.06 -14.06
C PRO A 185 -17.29 7.27 -14.38
N TRP A 186 -17.96 7.31 -15.55
CA TRP A 186 -18.87 8.38 -15.94
C TRP A 186 -20.03 8.58 -14.97
N GLU A 187 -20.49 7.53 -14.29
CA GLU A 187 -21.58 7.62 -13.30
C GLU A 187 -21.12 8.29 -11.99
N ALA A 188 -19.84 8.16 -11.66
CA ALA A 188 -19.23 8.72 -10.46
C ALA A 188 -18.75 10.18 -10.64
N VAL A 189 -18.70 10.72 -11.87
CA VAL A 189 -18.22 12.09 -12.14
C VAL A 189 -18.99 13.13 -11.33
N LYS A 190 -20.31 12.97 -11.18
CA LYS A 190 -21.14 13.86 -10.36
C LYS A 190 -20.70 13.86 -8.89
N HIS A 191 -20.30 12.69 -8.37
CA HIS A 191 -19.82 12.53 -7.00
C HIS A 191 -18.39 13.02 -6.83
N ALA A 192 -17.53 12.87 -7.85
CA ALA A 192 -16.20 13.47 -7.88
C ALA A 192 -16.29 15.00 -7.74
N LYS A 193 -17.19 15.64 -8.51
CA LYS A 193 -17.44 17.08 -8.41
C LYS A 193 -17.90 17.51 -7.00
N VAL A 194 -18.73 16.69 -6.33
CA VAL A 194 -19.20 16.96 -4.96
C VAL A 194 -18.06 16.81 -3.94
N ALA A 195 -17.18 15.83 -4.13
CA ALA A 195 -16.07 15.57 -3.21
C ALA A 195 -14.98 16.67 -3.26
N LEU A 196 -14.71 17.21 -4.45
CA LEU A 196 -13.69 18.24 -4.67
C LEU A 196 -14.01 19.56 -3.95
N LYS A 197 -12.98 20.23 -3.44
CA LYS A 197 -13.06 21.59 -2.89
C LYS A 197 -13.67 22.55 -3.92
N LYS A 198 -14.45 23.51 -3.43
CA LYS A 198 -14.92 24.64 -4.25
C LYS A 198 -13.84 25.72 -4.20
N HIS A 199 -13.23 26.00 -5.34
CA HIS A 199 -12.38 27.18 -5.54
C HIS A 199 -13.21 28.32 -6.12
#